data_AF-A0A969FZP5-F1
#
_entry.id   AF-A0A969FZP5-F1
#
_cell.length_a   1.000
_cell.length_b   1.000
_cell.length_c   1.000
_cell.angle_alpha   90.00
_cell.angle_beta   90.00
_cell.angle_gamma   90.00
#
_symmetry.space_group_name_H-M   'P 1'
#
loop_
_entity.id
_entity.type
_entity.pdbx_description
1 polymer ?
#
loop_
_entity_poly.entity_id
_entity_poly.type
_entity_poly.pdbx_seq_one_letter_code
_entity_poly.pdbx_strand_id
1 'polypeptide(L)' 'MKLLFQPPYCPEVNVIERVWQELKKKMQWHLFEDIESLQKRFSGWIESLSSQSISHLTQWSWIMKGLSDAGIY' A
#
# COMPACT_ATOMS: atom_id res chain seq x y z
N MET A 1 -4.12 -3.82 19.64
CA MET A 1 -3.47 -3.32 18.40
C MET A 1 -1.98 -3.57 18.54
N LYS A 2 -1.40 -4.45 17.71
CA LYS A 2 0.01 -4.89 17.80
C LYS A 2 0.81 -4.15 16.72
N LEU A 3 1.98 -3.60 17.07
CA LEU A 3 2.89 -3.03 16.07
C LEU A 3 3.55 -4.17 15.30
N LEU A 4 3.59 -4.03 13.97
CA LEU A 4 4.30 -4.97 13.10
C LEU A 4 5.76 -4.52 13.00
N PHE A 5 6.69 -5.42 13.28
CA PHE A 5 8.11 -5.16 13.08
C PHE A 5 8.39 -4.98 11.58
N GLN A 6 9.06 -3.88 11.23
CA GLN A 6 9.49 -3.60 9.86
C GLN A 6 11.02 -3.58 9.84
N PRO A 7 11.67 -4.54 9.18
CA PRO A 7 13.12 -4.57 9.10
C PRO A 7 13.64 -3.35 8.31
N PRO A 8 14.82 -2.83 8.69
CA PRO A 8 15.44 -1.71 8.00
C PRO A 8 15.78 -2.10 6.56
N TYR A 9 15.55 -1.17 5.62
CA TYR A 9 15.88 -1.32 4.19
C TYR A 9 15.17 -2.46 3.44
N CYS A 10 14.07 -3.00 3.97
CA CYS A 10 13.27 -4.05 3.34
C CYS A 10 11.87 -3.52 2.94
N PRO A 11 11.75 -2.62 1.95
CA PRO A 11 10.46 -2.09 1.52
C PRO A 11 9.51 -3.17 0.98
N GLU A 12 10.04 -4.29 0.51
CA GLU A 12 9.26 -5.42 0.03
C GLU A 12 8.35 -6.00 1.10
N VAL A 13 8.80 -6.12 2.35
CA VAL A 13 7.97 -6.67 3.44
C VAL A 13 7.02 -5.63 4.04
N ASN A 14 7.17 -4.35 3.70
CA ASN A 14 6.28 -3.31 4.17
C ASN A 14 5.01 -3.23 3.30
N VAL A 15 3.90 -3.72 3.85
CA VAL A 15 2.62 -3.85 3.16
C VAL A 15 2.11 -2.54 2.54
N ILE A 16 2.38 -1.39 3.18
CA ILE A 16 1.96 -0.09 2.64
C ILE A 16 2.67 0.26 1.32
N GLU A 17 3.89 -0.22 1.10
CA GLU A 17 4.63 0.01 -0.14
C GLU A 17 3.91 -0.60 -1.35
N ARG A 18 3.19 -1.71 -1.16
CA ARG A 18 2.36 -2.31 -2.23
C ARG A 18 1.18 -1.43 -2.59
N VAL A 19 0.53 -0.83 -1.59
CA VAL A 19 -0.55 0.14 -1.79
C VAL A 19 -0.02 1.37 -2.52
N TRP A 20 1.16 1.88 -2.14
CA TRP A 20 1.83 2.99 -2.82
C TRP A 20 2.22 2.66 -4.26
N GLN A 21 2.70 1.45 -4.54
CA GLN A 21 3.02 1.03 -5.90
C GLN A 21 1.78 1.09 -6.80
N GLU A 22 0.63 0.59 -6.34
CA GLU A 22 -0.61 0.65 -7.14
C GLU A 22 -1.14 2.06 -7.32
N LEU A 23 -1.06 2.89 -6.28
CA LEU A 23 -1.39 4.31 -6.42
C LEU A 23 -0.56 4.96 -7.53
N LYS A 24 0.77 4.78 -7.48
CA LYS A 24 1.69 5.36 -8.47
C LYS A 24 1.37 4.85 -9.87
N LYS A 25 1.02 3.57 -10.04
CA LYS A 25 0.54 3.03 -11.33
C LYS A 25 -0.78 3.62 -11.80
N LYS A 26 -1.66 4.07 -10.91
CA LYS A 26 -2.92 4.75 -11.28
C LYS A 26 -2.73 6.22 -11.63
N MET A 27 -1.70 6.84 -11.05
CA MET A 27 -1.40 8.27 -11.21
C MET A 27 -0.27 8.55 -12.19
N GLN A 28 0.43 7.52 -12.69
CA GLN A 28 1.47 7.68 -13.68
C GLN A 28 0.95 8.45 -14.90
N TRP A 29 1.83 9.23 -15.50
CA TRP A 29 1.55 10.04 -16.70
C TRP A 29 0.50 11.15 -16.52
N HIS A 30 0.07 11.45 -15.28
CA HIS A 30 -0.74 12.63 -14.99
C HIS A 30 0.14 13.75 -14.45
N LEU A 31 0.07 14.92 -15.08
CA LEU A 31 0.61 16.16 -14.54
C LEU A 31 -0.53 16.89 -13.82
N PHE A 32 -0.30 17.24 -12.55
CA PHE A 32 -1.24 18.00 -11.74
C PHE A 32 -0.81 19.46 -11.75
N GLU A 33 -1.74 20.38 -11.98
CA GLU A 33 -1.46 21.82 -12.03
C GLU A 33 -1.22 22.40 -10.64
N ASP A 34 -1.86 21.82 -9.63
CA ASP A 34 -1.80 22.25 -8.24
C ASP A 34 -1.97 21.08 -7.25
N ILE A 35 -1.65 21.32 -5.98
CA ILE A 35 -1.72 20.32 -4.91
C ILE A 35 -3.16 19.89 -4.62
N GLU A 36 -4.15 20.77 -4.75
CA GLU A 36 -5.56 20.47 -4.47
C GLU A 36 -6.09 19.44 -5.48
N SER A 37 -5.73 19.58 -6.75
CA SER A 37 -6.07 18.62 -7.80
C SER A 37 -5.50 17.23 -7.54
N LEU A 38 -4.25 17.15 -7.04
CA LEU A 38 -3.61 15.91 -6.63
C LEU A 38 -4.31 15.31 -5.40
N GLN A 39 -4.61 16.11 -4.39
CA GLN A 39 -5.32 15.68 -3.18
C GLN A 39 -6.70 15.13 -3.53
N LYS A 40 -7.47 15.82 -4.38
CA LYS A 40 -8.79 15.35 -4.81
C LYS A 40 -8.72 14.01 -5.53
N ARG A 41 -7.74 13.85 -6.43
CA ARG A 41 -7.52 12.58 -7.15
C ARG A 41 -7.10 11.45 -6.19
N PHE A 42 -6.23 11.76 -5.23
CA PHE A 42 -5.79 10.83 -4.20
C PHE A 42 -6.94 10.38 -3.29
N SER A 43 -7.73 11.32 -2.76
CA SER A 43 -8.90 11.02 -1.93
C SER A 43 -9.92 10.17 -2.69
N GLY A 44 -10.25 10.55 -3.94
CA GLY A 44 -11.17 9.77 -4.75
C GLY A 44 -10.67 8.35 -5.05
N TRP A 45 -9.35 8.16 -5.17
CA TRP A 45 -8.78 6.82 -5.27
C TRP A 45 -8.93 6.03 -3.96
N ILE A 46 -8.62 6.63 -2.81
CA ILE A 46 -8.80 6.00 -1.49
C ILE A 46 -10.25 5.56 -1.29
N GLU A 47 -11.21 6.43 -1.60
CA GLU A 47 -12.64 6.14 -1.48
C GLU A 47 -13.10 4.99 -2.39
N SER A 48 -12.38 4.76 -3.51
CA SER A 48 -12.66 3.64 -4.42
C SER A 48 -12.09 2.30 -3.95
N LEU A 49 -11.22 2.27 -2.94
CA LEU A 49 -10.61 1.05 -2.45
C LEU A 49 -11.61 0.23 -1.63
N SER A 50 -11.90 -0.99 -2.11
CA SER A 50 -12.68 -1.97 -1.35
C SER A 50 -11.79 -2.85 -0.45
N SER A 51 -12.38 -3.49 0.55
CA SER A 51 -11.68 -4.49 1.39
C SER A 51 -11.07 -5.61 0.56
N GLN A 52 -11.73 -6.02 -0.54
CA GLN A 52 -11.19 -7.02 -1.48
C GLN A 52 -9.97 -6.47 -2.22
N SER A 53 -10.02 -5.22 -2.66
CA SER A 53 -8.89 -4.56 -3.34
C SER A 53 -7.70 -4.48 -2.40
N ILE A 54 -7.89 -4.02 -1.16
CA ILE A 54 -6.83 -3.94 -0.15
C ILE A 54 -6.28 -5.34 0.15
N SER A 55 -7.13 -6.35 0.31
CA SER A 55 -6.71 -7.73 0.53
C SER A 55 -5.81 -8.23 -0.61
N HIS A 56 -6.20 -8.02 -1.87
CA HIS A 56 -5.39 -8.42 -3.03
C HIS A 56 -4.02 -7.72 -3.09
N LEU A 57 -3.89 -6.51 -2.56
CA LEU A 57 -2.62 -5.79 -2.53
C LEU A 57 -1.71 -6.22 -1.38
N THR A 58 -2.28 -6.78 -0.31
CA THR A 58 -1.61 -6.92 0.98
C THR A 58 -1.43 -8.37 1.43
N GLN A 59 -2.25 -9.31 0.97
CA GLN A 59 -2.24 -10.72 1.39
C GLN A 59 -1.40 -11.63 0.48
N TRP A 60 -0.25 -11.17 0.02
CA TRP A 60 0.62 -12.02 -0.79
C TRP A 60 1.30 -13.07 0.09
N SER A 61 1.45 -14.29 -0.43
CA SER A 61 1.97 -15.44 0.33
C SER A 61 3.31 -15.20 1.01
N TRP A 62 4.21 -14.43 0.39
CA TRP A 62 5.52 -14.11 0.93
C TRP A 62 5.49 -12.97 1.97
N ILE A 63 4.53 -12.04 1.89
CA ILE A 63 4.28 -11.05 2.96
C ILE A 63 3.78 -11.80 4.20
N MET A 64 2.78 -12.67 4.01
CA MET A 64 2.23 -13.48 5.10
C MET A 64 3.28 -14.40 5.72
N LYS A 65 4.17 -14.96 4.89
CA LYS A 65 5.31 -15.74 5.37
C LYS A 65 6.28 -14.89 6.20
N GLY A 66 6.69 -13.72 5.72
CA GLY A 66 7.58 -12.83 6.48
C GLY A 66 6.98 -12.38 7.81
N LEU A 67 5.67 -12.17 7.85
CA LEU A 67 4.95 -11.86 9.10
C LEU A 67 4.89 -13.06 10.06
N SER A 68 4.74 -14.28 9.55
CA SER A 68 4.75 -15.50 10.35
C SER A 68 6.15 -15.82 10.89
N ASP A 69 7.18 -15.70 10.05
CA ASP A 69 8.59 -15.89 10.44
C ASP A 69 9.00 -14.85 11.52
N ALA A 70 8.40 -13.67 11.52
CA ALA A 70 8.57 -12.64 12.56
C ALA A 70 7.74 -12.88 13.85
N GLY A 71 6.98 -13.97 13.95
CA GLY A 71 6.15 -14.31 15.12
C GLY A 71 4.92 -13.41 15.30
N ILE A 72 4.40 -12.85 14.21
CA ILE A 72 3.28 -11.91 14.26
C ILE A 72 1.94 -12.61 13.98
N TYR A 73 1.94 -13.78 13.34
CA TYR A 73 0.79 -14.63 13.07
C TYR A 73 1.15 -16.11 13.16
#